data_AF-A0A1Y1ZS43-F1
#
_entry.id   AF-A0A1Y1ZS43-F1
#
_cell.length_a   1.000
_cell.length_b   1.000
_cell.length_c   1.000
_cell.angle_alpha   90.00
_cell.angle_beta   90.00
_cell.angle_gamma   90.00
#
_symmetry.space_group_name_H-M   'P 1'
#
loop_
_entity.id
_entity.type
_entity.pdbx_description
1 polymer ?
#
loop_
_entity_poly.entity_id
_entity_poly.type
_entity_poly.pdbx_seq_one_letter_code
_entity_poly.pdbx_strand_id
1 'polypeptide(L)'
;MNGRDQQISHTVSHSKERFFGPKLKEVKAYRREKRALKKQRAALSDTNTNDDEKHLNKPIDDAVDHGSFFLQSPYLAFHEPPRVLYTGSTKYHTPVVLIHSSLFWRTYRLQLGPSLAEPGVLDPRGVVCWRHNGGDKKALKDDDHKLKGYKVRTWRLWGETGKRYVHAVKAARKAGRKEGDPDILHYETEATTTTTNSKTLESGISVSDSVTTTKMPLTPARAEEVVYLTWASPFSRDPRRYYFQYSGLEFVWKGTGTVKETRTCGFWLKYNHLKLVARLPISQDSKAESESDMMEVCLGKYTSSVAKFKCGVLELYDGAIWRLLKEFCPGTVPDDFPIEDGNKKADVDSDRSEKVDEAALLEQQIQSVKRTRLYQVIVATAMCMILGEKQKRETIRKIIELLASEGGGAGN
;
A
#
# COMPACT_ATOMS: atom_id res chain seq x y z
N MET A 1 -18.79 25.33 9.01
CA MET A 1 -17.95 24.11 9.00
C MET A 1 -17.78 23.67 7.55
N ASN A 2 -16.71 24.11 6.88
CA ASN A 2 -16.43 23.73 5.49
C ASN A 2 -15.52 22.50 5.50
N GLY A 3 -16.09 21.32 5.30
CA GLY A 3 -15.32 20.09 5.08
C GLY A 3 -14.56 20.19 3.76
N ARG A 4 -13.23 20.21 3.81
CA ARG A 4 -12.40 20.05 2.61
C ARG A 4 -12.43 18.56 2.24
N ASP A 5 -13.16 18.23 1.18
CA ASP A 5 -13.15 16.90 0.57
C ASP A 5 -11.73 16.57 0.09
N GLN A 6 -11.09 15.58 0.73
CA GLN A 6 -9.82 15.05 0.25
C GLN A 6 -10.08 14.23 -1.01
N GLN A 7 -9.74 14.81 -2.16
CA GLN A 7 -9.91 14.18 -3.46
C GLN A 7 -8.74 13.23 -3.71
N ILE A 8 -8.98 11.91 -3.63
CA ILE A 8 -8.00 10.89 -4.01
C ILE A 8 -7.68 11.09 -5.50
N SER A 9 -6.44 11.51 -5.80
CA SER A 9 -6.02 11.82 -7.16
C SER A 9 -5.94 10.55 -8.02
N HIS A 10 -6.33 10.73 -9.28
CA HIS A 10 -6.65 9.65 -10.21
C HIS A 10 -5.38 9.11 -10.90
N THR A 11 -4.57 8.28 -10.24
CA THR A 11 -3.53 7.52 -10.97
C THR A 11 -4.17 6.32 -11.68
N VAL A 12 -4.38 6.48 -12.99
CA VAL A 12 -4.94 5.47 -13.88
C VAL A 12 -4.03 4.24 -13.96
N SER A 13 -4.46 3.12 -13.38
CA SER A 13 -3.82 1.82 -13.64
C SER A 13 -4.28 1.27 -14.99
N HIS A 14 -3.34 1.17 -15.95
CA HIS A 14 -3.50 0.55 -17.27
C HIS A 14 -3.97 -0.93 -17.26
N SER A 15 -4.11 -1.55 -16.09
CA SER A 15 -4.49 -2.97 -15.96
C SER A 15 -5.98 -3.25 -16.17
N LYS A 16 -6.85 -2.23 -16.19
CA LYS A 16 -8.31 -2.38 -16.27
C LYS A 16 -8.93 -2.37 -17.68
N GLU A 17 -8.14 -2.20 -18.74
CA GLU A 17 -8.61 -2.28 -20.16
C GLU A 17 -8.78 -3.72 -20.69
N ARG A 18 -8.70 -4.76 -19.84
CA ARG A 18 -8.37 -6.12 -20.31
C ARG A 18 -9.52 -7.07 -20.66
N PHE A 19 -10.80 -6.74 -20.46
CA PHE A 19 -11.88 -7.71 -20.73
C PHE A 19 -12.73 -7.41 -21.96
N PHE A 20 -12.92 -6.14 -22.31
CA PHE A 20 -13.15 -5.74 -23.69
C PHE A 20 -12.04 -4.75 -24.01
N GLY A 21 -10.93 -5.28 -24.52
CA GLY A 21 -9.92 -4.41 -25.13
C GLY A 21 -10.62 -3.52 -26.17
N PRO A 22 -10.10 -2.31 -26.43
CA PRO A 22 -10.64 -1.49 -27.50
C PRO A 22 -10.73 -2.36 -28.76
N LYS A 23 -11.78 -2.18 -29.58
CA LYS A 23 -11.91 -2.96 -30.81
C LYS A 23 -10.58 -2.88 -31.56
N LEU A 24 -10.16 -3.93 -32.26
CA LEU A 24 -8.84 -3.98 -32.90
C LEU A 24 -8.57 -2.75 -33.80
N LYS A 25 -9.65 -2.16 -34.35
CA LYS A 25 -9.69 -0.86 -35.04
C LYS A 25 -9.35 0.33 -34.13
N GLU A 26 -9.96 0.46 -32.97
CA GLU A 26 -9.71 1.51 -31.97
C GLU A 26 -8.27 1.43 -31.42
N VAL A 27 -7.75 0.22 -31.15
CA VAL A 27 -6.34 0.05 -30.75
C VAL A 27 -5.39 0.51 -31.85
N LYS A 28 -5.68 0.18 -33.12
CA LYS A 28 -4.87 0.61 -34.26
C LYS A 28 -4.95 2.13 -34.45
N ALA A 29 -6.13 2.74 -34.31
CA ALA A 29 -6.32 4.18 -34.40
C ALA A 29 -5.56 4.92 -33.29
N TYR A 30 -5.72 4.50 -32.03
CA TYR A 30 -5.00 5.05 -30.89
C TYR A 30 -3.47 4.92 -31.04
N ARG A 31 -2.99 3.78 -31.56
CA ARG A 31 -1.55 3.60 -31.86
C ARG A 31 -1.06 4.52 -32.99
N ARG A 32 -1.88 4.79 -34.02
CA ARG A 32 -1.55 5.73 -35.10
C ARG A 32 -1.51 7.16 -34.57
N GLU A 33 -2.50 7.58 -33.80
CA GLU A 33 -2.59 8.89 -33.18
C GLU A 33 -1.40 9.13 -32.23
N LYS A 34 -1.10 8.16 -31.34
CA LYS A 34 0.06 8.25 -30.45
C LYS A 34 1.39 8.31 -31.20
N ARG A 35 1.53 7.62 -32.33
CA ARG A 35 2.71 7.73 -33.21
C ARG A 35 2.78 9.08 -33.90
N ALA A 36 1.65 9.64 -34.32
CA ALA A 36 1.57 10.98 -34.93
C ALA A 36 1.93 12.07 -33.92
N LEU A 37 1.37 12.03 -32.70
CA LEU A 37 1.71 12.91 -31.59
C LEU A 37 3.19 12.80 -31.20
N LYS A 38 3.74 11.58 -31.15
CA LYS A 38 5.17 11.40 -30.89
C LYS A 38 6.03 11.97 -32.02
N LYS A 39 5.62 11.82 -33.29
CA LYS A 39 6.32 12.39 -34.45
C LYS A 39 6.25 13.92 -34.46
N GLN A 40 5.10 14.50 -34.11
CA GLN A 40 4.94 15.95 -33.94
C GLN A 40 5.82 16.46 -32.79
N ARG A 41 5.82 15.79 -31.63
CA ARG A 41 6.65 16.18 -30.48
C ARG A 41 8.14 16.05 -30.77
N ALA A 42 8.56 15.03 -31.53
CA ALA A 42 9.94 14.89 -31.98
C ALA A 42 10.33 15.97 -32.99
N ALA A 43 9.45 16.29 -33.94
CA ALA A 43 9.68 17.38 -34.90
C ALA A 43 9.72 18.77 -34.22
N LEU A 44 9.02 18.94 -33.10
CA LEU A 44 9.07 20.14 -32.26
C LEU A 44 10.28 20.16 -31.31
N SER A 45 10.87 18.99 -30.99
CA SER A 45 12.05 18.89 -30.12
C SER A 45 13.38 19.01 -30.86
N ASP A 46 13.38 19.02 -32.20
CA ASP A 46 14.61 19.23 -32.99
C ASP A 46 15.06 20.71 -33.01
N THR A 47 14.28 21.62 -32.43
CA THR A 47 14.68 23.01 -32.17
C THR A 47 14.92 23.21 -30.68
N ASN A 48 16.20 23.11 -30.30
CA ASN A 48 16.82 23.51 -29.03
C ASN A 48 16.60 22.62 -27.77
N THR A 49 17.77 22.33 -27.18
CA THR A 49 18.14 22.01 -25.79
C THR A 49 18.07 20.58 -25.23
N ASN A 50 19.26 20.18 -24.76
CA ASN A 50 19.65 19.04 -23.93
C ASN A 50 18.97 18.99 -22.53
N ASP A 51 17.67 19.30 -22.40
CA ASP A 51 17.02 19.48 -21.08
C ASP A 51 16.09 18.32 -20.64
N ASP A 52 15.84 17.31 -21.48
CA ASP A 52 14.88 16.24 -21.17
C ASP A 52 15.38 15.18 -20.15
N GLU A 53 16.64 15.23 -19.72
CA GLU A 53 17.13 14.43 -18.57
C GLU A 53 17.03 15.15 -17.21
N LYS A 54 16.63 16.43 -17.19
CA LYS A 54 16.56 17.24 -15.96
C LYS A 54 15.23 17.10 -15.19
N HIS A 55 14.20 16.51 -15.80
CA HIS A 55 12.89 16.34 -15.15
C HIS A 55 12.75 15.12 -14.23
N LEU A 56 13.78 14.27 -14.11
CA LEU A 56 13.79 13.18 -13.12
C LEU A 56 14.39 13.58 -11.77
N ASN A 57 15.01 14.77 -11.70
CA ASN A 57 15.65 15.33 -10.50
C ASN A 57 15.07 16.69 -10.12
N LYS A 58 13.84 17.03 -10.55
CA LYS A 58 13.15 18.12 -9.85
C LYS A 58 12.93 17.57 -8.44
N PRO A 59 13.46 18.20 -7.38
CA PRO A 59 13.13 17.80 -6.03
C PRO A 59 11.60 17.74 -6.00
N ILE A 60 11.08 16.56 -5.67
CA ILE A 60 9.66 16.42 -5.39
C ILE A 60 9.44 17.50 -4.36
N ASP A 61 8.62 18.51 -4.69
CA ASP A 61 8.25 19.53 -3.73
C ASP A 61 7.55 18.76 -2.61
N ASP A 62 8.32 18.37 -1.60
CA ASP A 62 7.94 17.69 -0.38
C ASP A 62 7.16 18.69 0.51
N ALA A 63 6.38 19.58 -0.09
CA ALA A 63 5.24 20.20 0.58
C ALA A 63 4.21 19.07 0.72
N VAL A 64 4.47 18.27 1.75
CA VAL A 64 4.14 16.86 1.79
C VAL A 64 2.63 16.66 1.82
N ASP A 65 2.16 15.81 0.92
CA ASP A 65 0.82 15.25 0.92
C ASP A 65 0.69 14.21 2.05
N HIS A 66 0.84 14.65 3.31
CA HIS A 66 0.92 13.85 4.53
C HIS A 66 -0.37 13.08 4.88
N GLY A 67 -1.35 13.04 3.99
CA GLY A 67 -2.60 12.31 4.17
C GLY A 67 -3.02 11.45 2.98
N SER A 68 -2.30 11.48 1.86
CA SER A 68 -2.63 10.63 0.73
C SER A 68 -1.96 9.27 0.83
N PHE A 69 -2.54 8.29 0.13
CA PHE A 69 -2.01 6.94 0.05
C PHE A 69 -2.08 6.44 -1.37
N PHE A 70 -1.07 5.68 -1.77
CA PHE A 70 -0.99 5.05 -3.07
C PHE A 70 -0.93 3.54 -2.92
N LEU A 71 -1.85 2.82 -3.57
CA LEU A 71 -1.89 1.38 -3.54
C LEU A 71 -1.37 0.78 -4.85
N GLN A 72 -0.18 0.19 -4.81
CA GLN A 72 0.37 -0.56 -5.93
C GLN A 72 -0.12 -2.01 -5.91
N SER A 73 -0.61 -2.48 -7.05
CA SER A 73 -0.91 -3.90 -7.29
C SER A 73 0.12 -4.47 -8.27
N PRO A 74 1.27 -4.99 -7.80
CA PRO A 74 2.26 -5.60 -8.68
C PRO A 74 1.67 -6.81 -9.40
N TYR A 75 2.07 -7.00 -10.66
CA TYR A 75 1.70 -8.18 -11.44
C TYR A 75 2.95 -8.95 -11.84
N LEU A 76 2.98 -10.22 -11.42
CA LEU A 76 4.03 -11.18 -11.73
C LEU A 76 3.35 -12.48 -12.16
N ALA A 77 3.57 -12.96 -13.39
CA ALA A 77 2.85 -14.14 -13.87
C ALA A 77 3.13 -15.36 -12.99
N PHE A 78 2.10 -16.19 -12.76
CA PHE A 78 2.15 -17.40 -11.91
C PHE A 78 2.40 -17.14 -10.42
N HIS A 79 2.34 -15.88 -9.99
CA HIS A 79 2.45 -15.49 -8.61
C HIS A 79 1.35 -14.49 -8.25
N GLU A 80 0.96 -14.47 -6.98
CA GLU A 80 0.10 -13.44 -6.40
C GLU A 80 0.95 -12.65 -5.40
N PRO A 81 1.77 -11.69 -5.88
CA PRO A 81 2.54 -10.85 -4.98
C PRO A 81 1.62 -9.99 -4.11
N PRO A 82 2.03 -9.64 -2.88
CA PRO A 82 1.26 -8.73 -2.05
C PRO A 82 1.12 -7.38 -2.74
N ARG A 83 0.00 -6.71 -2.48
CA ARG A 83 -0.15 -5.30 -2.84
C ARG A 83 0.63 -4.45 -1.85
N VAL A 84 1.14 -3.31 -2.30
CA VAL A 84 1.96 -2.42 -1.46
C VAL A 84 1.22 -1.10 -1.28
N LEU A 85 0.97 -0.74 -0.03
CA LEU A 85 0.45 0.58 0.33
C LEU A 85 1.63 1.51 0.61
N TYR A 86 1.64 2.67 -0.03
CA TYR A 86 2.62 3.73 0.14
C TYR A 86 1.95 4.95 0.77
N THR A 87 2.67 5.68 1.63
CA THR A 87 2.25 7.01 2.12
C THR A 87 2.54 8.04 1.04
N GLY A 88 1.57 8.81 0.58
CA GLY A 88 1.70 9.77 -0.52
C GLY A 88 0.96 9.32 -1.78
N SER A 89 1.00 10.14 -2.83
CA SER A 89 0.18 9.98 -4.04
C SER A 89 0.83 9.10 -5.11
N THR A 90 2.07 8.66 -4.89
CA THR A 90 2.85 7.87 -5.86
C THR A 90 3.55 6.66 -5.21
N LYS A 91 3.99 5.72 -6.05
CA LYS A 91 4.76 4.54 -5.62
C LYS A 91 6.22 4.82 -5.21
N TYR A 92 6.68 6.07 -5.33
CA TYR A 92 8.06 6.44 -5.03
C TYR A 92 8.24 6.93 -3.59
N HIS A 93 7.14 7.06 -2.86
CA HIS A 93 7.19 7.35 -1.43
C HIS A 93 7.43 6.09 -0.60
N THR A 94 7.35 6.24 0.72
CA THR A 94 7.62 5.19 1.70
C THR A 94 6.54 4.09 1.67
N PRO A 95 6.91 2.82 1.43
CA PRO A 95 6.00 1.70 1.60
C PRO A 95 5.72 1.45 3.09
N VAL A 96 4.45 1.25 3.45
CA VAL A 96 4.03 1.09 4.85
C VAL A 96 3.37 -0.25 5.15
N VAL A 97 2.67 -0.85 4.17
CA VAL A 97 1.94 -2.11 4.37
C VAL A 97 2.04 -3.02 3.15
N LEU A 98 2.36 -4.31 3.37
CA LEU A 98 2.17 -5.37 2.39
C LEU A 98 0.84 -6.09 2.66
N ILE A 99 -0.04 -6.09 1.66
CA ILE A 99 -1.38 -6.66 1.74
C ILE A 99 -1.42 -7.98 0.96
N HIS A 100 -1.50 -9.08 1.68
CA HIS A 100 -1.68 -10.42 1.12
C HIS A 100 -3.17 -10.76 1.11
N SER A 101 -3.71 -11.14 -0.05
CA SER A 101 -5.06 -11.71 -0.15
C SER A 101 -5.02 -13.23 -0.06
N SER A 102 -5.97 -13.80 0.65
CA SER A 102 -6.28 -15.23 0.58
C SER A 102 -7.29 -15.54 -0.54
N LEU A 103 -7.47 -16.83 -0.82
CA LEU A 103 -8.50 -17.32 -1.72
C LEU A 103 -9.89 -16.83 -1.26
N PHE A 104 -10.72 -16.43 -2.23
CA PHE A 104 -12.08 -15.92 -2.01
C PHE A 104 -12.20 -14.65 -1.16
N TRP A 105 -11.12 -13.87 -1.01
CA TRP A 105 -11.16 -12.56 -0.35
C TRP A 105 -11.63 -12.62 1.12
N ARG A 106 -11.55 -13.80 1.73
CA ARG A 106 -12.05 -14.05 3.09
C ARG A 106 -11.14 -13.48 4.14
N THR A 107 -9.84 -13.64 3.96
CA THR A 107 -8.84 -13.18 4.91
C THR A 107 -7.78 -12.38 4.19
N TYR A 108 -7.35 -11.29 4.81
CA TYR A 108 -6.18 -10.52 4.38
C TYR A 108 -5.16 -10.53 5.51
N ARG A 109 -3.91 -10.74 5.14
CA ARG A 109 -2.76 -10.62 6.05
C ARG A 109 -2.02 -9.34 5.69
N LEU A 110 -1.98 -8.41 6.63
CA LEU A 110 -1.31 -7.12 6.51
C LEU A 110 0.03 -7.25 7.25
N GLN A 111 1.13 -7.17 6.53
CA GLN A 111 2.47 -7.11 7.12
C GLN A 111 2.90 -5.65 7.16
N LEU A 112 3.31 -5.18 8.34
CA LEU A 112 3.68 -3.79 8.56
C LEU A 112 5.08 -3.71 9.20
N GLY A 113 5.86 -2.68 8.87
CA GLY A 113 7.17 -2.46 9.50
C GLY A 113 7.93 -1.31 8.84
N PRO A 114 8.76 -0.54 9.59
CA PRO A 114 9.70 0.40 8.99
C PRO A 114 10.74 -0.32 8.11
N SER A 115 11.03 -1.59 8.40
CA SER A 115 11.85 -2.48 7.57
C SER A 115 11.37 -2.60 6.12
N LEU A 116 10.08 -2.37 5.83
CA LEU A 116 9.56 -2.37 4.46
C LEU A 116 10.11 -1.20 3.63
N ALA A 117 10.44 -0.09 4.29
CA ALA A 117 10.98 1.11 3.68
C ALA A 117 12.50 1.07 3.47
N GLU A 118 13.18 0.06 4.02
CA GLU A 118 14.62 -0.08 3.84
C GLU A 118 14.99 -0.19 2.35
N PRO A 119 16.02 0.55 1.89
CA PRO A 119 16.45 0.50 0.50
C PRO A 119 16.78 -0.92 0.04
N GLY A 120 16.12 -1.36 -1.03
CA GLY A 120 16.34 -2.67 -1.63
C GLY A 120 15.42 -3.79 -1.12
N VAL A 121 14.65 -3.56 -0.04
CA VAL A 121 13.63 -4.53 0.42
C VAL A 121 12.53 -4.69 -0.61
N LEU A 122 11.98 -3.58 -1.12
CA LEU A 122 11.10 -3.58 -2.28
C LEU A 122 11.87 -3.18 -3.53
N ASP A 123 11.78 -4.02 -4.57
CA ASP A 123 12.39 -3.70 -5.85
C ASP A 123 11.48 -2.78 -6.71
N PRO A 124 11.97 -2.24 -7.84
CA PRO A 124 11.17 -1.35 -8.71
C PRO A 124 9.92 -1.99 -9.35
N ARG A 125 9.72 -3.31 -9.24
CA ARG A 125 8.46 -3.99 -9.62
C ARG A 125 7.38 -3.78 -8.54
N GLY A 126 7.76 -3.34 -7.34
CA GLY A 126 6.90 -3.23 -6.16
C GLY A 126 6.68 -4.58 -5.49
N VAL A 127 7.67 -5.47 -5.53
CA VAL A 127 7.64 -6.76 -4.82
C VAL A 127 8.87 -6.87 -3.92
N VAL A 128 8.78 -7.72 -2.89
CA VAL A 128 9.92 -7.99 -2.00
C VAL A 128 11.05 -8.62 -2.82
N CYS A 129 12.22 -7.99 -2.75
CA CYS A 129 13.44 -8.46 -3.41
C CYS A 129 13.84 -9.84 -2.87
N TRP A 130 14.35 -10.70 -3.73
CA TRP A 130 14.75 -12.06 -3.33
C TRP A 130 15.86 -12.07 -2.26
N ARG A 131 16.70 -11.03 -2.19
CA ARG A 131 17.73 -10.86 -1.16
C ARG A 131 17.16 -10.82 0.26
N HIS A 132 15.95 -10.29 0.43
CA HIS A 132 15.27 -10.20 1.73
C HIS A 132 14.23 -11.31 1.90
N ASN A 133 14.37 -12.44 1.19
CA ASN A 133 13.48 -13.57 1.36
C ASN A 133 13.70 -14.22 2.74
N GLY A 134 12.68 -14.19 3.61
CA GLY A 134 12.77 -14.63 5.00
C GLY A 134 12.90 -16.15 5.22
N GLY A 135 12.97 -16.96 4.16
CA GLY A 135 13.21 -18.40 4.27
C GLY A 135 12.49 -19.24 3.22
N ASP A 136 12.48 -20.55 3.44
CA ASP A 136 11.74 -21.49 2.60
C ASP A 136 10.23 -21.42 2.84
N LYS A 137 9.45 -22.19 2.07
CA LYS A 137 7.99 -22.17 2.15
C LYS A 137 7.48 -22.60 3.53
N LYS A 138 8.23 -23.43 4.26
CA LYS A 138 7.89 -23.86 5.62
C LYS A 138 8.12 -22.73 6.61
N ALA A 139 9.30 -22.12 6.61
CA ALA A 139 9.60 -20.96 7.45
C ALA A 139 8.63 -19.79 7.23
N LEU A 140 8.21 -19.53 5.99
CA LEU A 140 7.24 -18.47 5.65
C LEU A 140 5.80 -18.77 6.09
N LYS A 141 5.48 -20.03 6.38
CA LYS A 141 4.18 -20.44 6.93
C LYS A 141 4.21 -20.47 8.46
N ASP A 142 5.34 -20.87 9.03
CA ASP A 142 5.52 -20.97 10.48
C ASP A 142 5.64 -19.59 11.13
N ASP A 143 6.14 -18.58 10.40
CA ASP A 143 6.29 -17.21 10.88
C ASP A 143 5.78 -16.20 9.85
N ASP A 144 4.65 -15.58 10.20
CA ASP A 144 3.96 -14.59 9.38
C ASP A 144 4.68 -13.24 9.29
N HIS A 145 5.68 -12.99 10.14
CA HIS A 145 6.51 -11.78 10.06
C HIS A 145 7.55 -11.87 8.93
N LYS A 146 7.86 -13.08 8.43
CA LYS A 146 8.84 -13.24 7.36
C LYS A 146 8.28 -12.75 6.02
N LEU A 147 9.12 -12.03 5.29
CA LEU A 147 8.77 -11.51 3.98
C LEU A 147 9.09 -12.55 2.89
N LYS A 148 8.13 -12.78 2.00
CA LYS A 148 8.32 -13.67 0.84
C LYS A 148 8.96 -12.88 -0.30
N GLY A 149 10.23 -13.16 -0.61
CA GLY A 149 10.94 -12.55 -1.72
C GLY A 149 10.57 -13.17 -3.08
N TYR A 150 10.80 -12.42 -4.16
CA TYR A 150 10.47 -12.83 -5.53
C TYR A 150 11.69 -12.74 -6.46
N LYS A 151 12.08 -13.87 -7.05
CA LYS A 151 13.21 -13.92 -8.01
C LYS A 151 12.96 -13.11 -9.28
N VAL A 152 14.02 -12.66 -9.92
CA VAL A 152 13.98 -12.04 -11.26
C VAL A 152 14.17 -13.12 -12.33
N ARG A 153 13.06 -13.51 -12.98
CA ARG A 153 13.09 -14.54 -14.02
C ARG A 153 13.80 -14.10 -15.31
N THR A 154 14.39 -15.08 -16.00
CA THR A 154 15.02 -14.91 -17.33
C THR A 154 14.01 -14.65 -18.45
N TRP A 155 12.73 -14.98 -18.26
CA TRP A 155 11.63 -14.74 -19.19
C TRP A 155 10.50 -13.98 -18.50
N ARG A 156 9.60 -13.36 -19.29
CA ARG A 156 8.47 -12.56 -18.77
C ARG A 156 7.26 -12.69 -19.69
N LEU A 157 6.08 -12.60 -19.09
CA LEU A 157 4.85 -12.42 -19.85
C LEU A 157 4.50 -10.94 -20.05
N TRP A 158 3.65 -10.68 -21.04
CA TRP A 158 3.20 -9.33 -21.36
C TRP A 158 2.46 -8.68 -20.17
N GLY A 159 2.84 -7.43 -19.89
CA GLY A 159 2.18 -6.58 -18.90
C GLY A 159 2.62 -6.77 -17.45
N GLU A 160 3.66 -7.57 -17.15
CA GLU A 160 4.30 -7.61 -15.84
C GLU A 160 4.90 -6.25 -15.43
N THR A 161 4.89 -5.94 -14.12
CA THR A 161 5.42 -4.69 -13.56
C THR A 161 6.96 -4.64 -13.54
N GLY A 162 7.55 -3.44 -13.66
CA GLY A 162 9.00 -3.22 -13.54
C GLY A 162 9.84 -3.71 -14.74
N LYS A 163 9.32 -3.53 -15.96
CA LYS A 163 9.99 -3.97 -17.21
C LYS A 163 11.43 -3.47 -17.35
N ARG A 164 11.67 -2.17 -17.11
CA ARG A 164 13.01 -1.56 -17.23
C ARG A 164 14.01 -2.22 -16.28
N TYR A 165 13.61 -2.42 -15.03
CA TYR A 165 14.42 -3.09 -14.01
C TYR A 165 14.81 -4.50 -14.42
N VAL A 166 13.86 -5.32 -14.89
CA VAL A 166 14.19 -6.69 -15.32
C VAL A 166 15.12 -6.71 -16.53
N HIS A 167 14.98 -5.77 -17.48
CA HIS A 167 15.93 -5.65 -18.59
C HIS A 167 17.33 -5.26 -18.12
N ALA A 168 17.43 -4.34 -17.16
CA ALA A 168 18.72 -3.95 -16.57
C ALA A 168 19.40 -5.15 -15.88
N VAL A 169 18.66 -5.90 -15.05
CA VAL A 169 19.19 -7.12 -14.40
C VAL A 169 19.65 -8.14 -15.42
N LYS A 170 18.87 -8.39 -16.49
CA LYS A 170 19.28 -9.32 -17.56
C LYS A 170 20.52 -8.84 -18.32
N ALA A 171 20.61 -7.54 -18.60
CA ALA A 171 21.77 -6.97 -19.26
C ALA A 171 23.02 -7.10 -18.38
N ALA A 172 22.90 -6.86 -17.07
CA ALA A 172 23.98 -7.06 -16.10
C ALA A 172 24.44 -8.53 -16.07
N ARG A 173 23.49 -9.49 -15.97
CA ARG A 173 23.79 -10.93 -16.05
C ARG A 173 24.50 -11.32 -17.34
N LYS A 174 24.05 -10.81 -18.48
CA LYS A 174 24.68 -11.07 -19.79
C LYS A 174 26.09 -10.50 -19.87
N ALA A 175 26.33 -9.35 -19.24
CA ALA A 175 27.65 -8.74 -19.14
C ALA A 175 28.58 -9.40 -18.09
N GLY A 176 28.15 -10.50 -17.45
CA GLY A 176 28.94 -11.16 -16.41
C GLY A 176 29.01 -10.40 -15.08
N ARG A 177 28.29 -9.27 -14.95
CA ARG A 177 28.21 -8.50 -13.70
C ARG A 177 27.27 -9.20 -12.73
N LYS A 178 27.85 -10.01 -11.85
CA LYS A 178 27.15 -10.68 -10.73
C LYS A 178 26.90 -9.74 -9.56
N GLU A 179 27.74 -8.71 -9.42
CA GLU A 179 27.57 -7.67 -8.40
C GLU A 179 26.27 -6.90 -8.65
N GLY A 180 25.40 -6.87 -7.65
CA GLY A 180 24.08 -6.25 -7.78
C GLY A 180 22.95 -7.17 -8.27
N ASP A 181 23.21 -8.46 -8.52
CA ASP A 181 22.13 -9.40 -8.86
C ASP A 181 21.22 -9.65 -7.64
N PRO A 182 19.91 -9.35 -7.71
CA PRO A 182 18.98 -9.58 -6.60
C PRO A 182 18.79 -11.06 -6.25
N ASP A 183 19.09 -11.98 -7.16
CA ASP A 183 18.84 -13.40 -6.96
C ASP A 183 20.05 -14.15 -6.36
N ILE A 184 21.23 -13.53 -6.37
CA ILE A 184 22.45 -14.09 -5.79
C ILE A 184 22.51 -13.64 -4.33
N LEU A 185 22.28 -14.58 -3.41
CA LEU A 185 22.57 -14.37 -2.01
C LEU A 185 24.08 -14.41 -1.86
N HIS A 186 24.68 -13.27 -1.51
CA HIS A 186 26.04 -13.27 -0.98
C HIS A 186 25.94 -13.92 0.40
N TYR A 187 26.01 -15.25 0.45
CA TYR A 187 26.47 -15.87 1.68
C TYR A 187 27.89 -15.34 1.85
N GLU A 188 28.13 -14.61 2.93
CA GLU A 188 29.48 -14.33 3.40
C GLU A 188 30.13 -15.71 3.49
N THR A 189 30.94 -16.04 2.49
CA THR A 189 31.83 -17.19 2.59
C THR A 189 32.88 -16.70 3.56
N GLU A 190 32.65 -16.95 4.84
CA GLU A 190 33.60 -16.68 5.90
C GLU A 190 34.99 -17.14 5.44
N ALA A 191 35.93 -16.21 5.45
CA ALA A 191 37.38 -16.44 5.49
C ALA A 191 37.92 -17.57 4.58
N THR A 192 38.16 -17.27 3.30
CA THR A 192 39.36 -17.81 2.66
C THR A 192 40.40 -16.71 2.60
N THR A 193 41.19 -16.64 3.66
CA THR A 193 42.48 -15.93 3.73
C THR A 193 43.29 -16.21 2.48
N THR A 194 43.20 -15.31 1.49
CA THR A 194 44.15 -15.31 0.38
C THR A 194 45.28 -14.40 0.80
N THR A 195 46.24 -14.98 1.54
CA THR A 195 47.58 -14.45 1.75
C THR A 195 48.14 -14.05 0.40
N THR A 196 48.08 -12.77 0.09
CA THR A 196 48.65 -12.22 -1.15
C THR A 196 49.96 -11.58 -0.75
N ASN A 197 51.06 -12.24 -1.12
CA ASN A 197 52.43 -11.75 -0.94
C ASN A 197 52.57 -10.35 -1.55
N SER A 198 52.79 -9.35 -0.70
CA SER A 198 53.20 -7.99 -1.09
C SER A 198 54.62 -8.05 -1.62
N LYS A 199 54.78 -7.90 -2.94
CA LYS A 199 56.08 -7.59 -3.54
C LYS A 199 56.22 -6.07 -3.60
N THR A 200 57.06 -5.55 -2.71
CA THR A 200 57.50 -4.16 -2.61
C THR A 200 58.03 -3.66 -3.95
N LEU A 201 57.51 -2.54 -4.43
CA LEU A 201 58.20 -1.68 -5.37
C LEU A 201 57.82 -0.23 -5.08
N GLU A 202 58.86 0.56 -4.83
CA GLU A 202 58.82 1.93 -4.39
C GLU A 202 58.35 2.90 -5.50
N SER A 203 57.67 3.95 -5.04
CA SER A 203 57.55 5.30 -5.62
C SER A 203 56.13 5.72 -6.03
N GLY A 204 55.75 6.90 -5.51
CA GLY A 204 54.66 7.72 -6.04
C GLY A 204 53.40 7.74 -5.17
N ILE A 205 53.22 8.84 -4.44
CA ILE A 205 52.08 9.17 -3.57
C ILE A 205 50.75 8.95 -4.31
N SER A 206 49.95 7.97 -3.88
CA SER A 206 48.54 7.82 -4.29
C SER A 206 47.63 7.93 -3.06
N VAL A 207 46.88 9.02 -2.97
CA VAL A 207 45.79 9.17 -2.01
C VAL A 207 44.60 8.37 -2.53
N SER A 208 44.49 7.11 -2.10
CA SER A 208 43.32 6.27 -2.38
C SER A 208 42.33 6.37 -1.23
N ASP A 209 41.24 7.11 -1.43
CA ASP A 209 40.06 7.08 -0.56
C ASP A 209 39.35 5.74 -0.72
N SER A 210 39.88 4.69 -0.08
CA SER A 210 39.22 3.40 0.04
C SER A 210 38.14 3.51 1.11
N VAL A 211 36.92 3.91 0.71
CA VAL A 211 35.72 3.78 1.54
C VAL A 211 35.52 2.29 1.83
N THR A 212 36.00 1.87 3.00
CA THR A 212 35.85 0.49 3.47
C THR A 212 34.40 0.33 3.90
N THR A 213 33.55 -0.07 2.96
CA THR A 213 32.15 -0.40 3.25
C THR A 213 32.15 -1.75 3.97
N THR A 214 32.18 -1.71 5.31
CA THR A 214 32.00 -2.88 6.16
C THR A 214 30.66 -3.54 5.81
N LYS A 215 30.72 -4.65 5.06
CA LYS A 215 29.54 -5.46 4.73
C LYS A 215 29.13 -6.17 6.01
N MET A 216 28.10 -5.68 6.68
CA MET A 216 27.44 -6.43 7.75
C MET A 216 26.57 -7.53 7.14
N PRO A 217 26.44 -8.68 7.82
CA PRO A 217 25.59 -9.77 7.37
C PRO A 217 24.17 -9.25 7.17
N LEU A 218 23.68 -9.37 5.93
CA LEU A 218 22.37 -8.86 5.55
C LEU A 218 21.30 -9.70 6.23
N THR A 219 20.80 -9.21 7.37
CA THR A 219 19.65 -9.82 8.03
C THR A 219 18.42 -9.64 7.12
N PRO A 220 17.69 -10.70 6.76
CA PRO A 220 16.50 -10.57 5.94
C PRO A 220 15.48 -9.65 6.62
N ALA A 221 14.90 -8.73 5.87
CA ALA A 221 13.88 -7.84 6.40
C ALA A 221 12.67 -8.65 6.87
N ARG A 222 12.11 -8.25 8.01
CA ARG A 222 10.92 -8.87 8.63
C ARG A 222 9.90 -7.80 8.94
N ALA A 223 8.62 -8.13 8.80
CA ALA A 223 7.56 -7.29 9.30
C ALA A 223 7.63 -7.23 10.83
N GLU A 224 7.47 -6.05 11.39
CA GLU A 224 7.43 -5.84 12.83
C GLU A 224 6.08 -6.29 13.40
N GLU A 225 5.02 -6.10 12.62
CA GLU A 225 3.66 -6.38 13.04
C GLU A 225 2.88 -7.06 11.91
N VAL A 226 1.93 -7.92 12.30
CA VAL A 226 1.01 -8.59 11.38
C VAL A 226 -0.41 -8.41 11.87
N VAL A 227 -1.27 -7.87 11.00
CA VAL A 227 -2.70 -7.69 11.26
C VAL A 227 -3.52 -8.57 10.32
N TYR A 228 -4.51 -9.24 10.88
CA TYR A 228 -5.44 -10.08 10.13
C TYR A 228 -6.80 -9.41 9.98
N LEU A 229 -7.25 -9.22 8.74
CA LEU A 229 -8.60 -8.78 8.42
C LEU A 229 -9.42 -9.95 7.89
N THR A 230 -10.50 -10.29 8.58
CA THR A 230 -11.37 -11.42 8.23
C THR A 230 -12.77 -10.94 7.85
N TRP A 231 -13.24 -11.35 6.68
CA TRP A 231 -14.61 -11.17 6.23
C TRP A 231 -15.48 -12.32 6.73
N ALA A 232 -16.32 -12.06 7.73
CA ALA A 232 -17.08 -13.10 8.44
C ALA A 232 -18.01 -13.92 7.53
N SER A 233 -18.66 -13.28 6.55
CA SER A 233 -19.52 -14.00 5.62
C SER A 233 -19.55 -13.36 4.23
N PRO A 234 -18.71 -13.83 3.28
CA PRO A 234 -18.67 -13.28 1.93
C PRO A 234 -19.92 -13.54 1.09
N PHE A 235 -20.70 -14.56 1.44
CA PHE A 235 -21.87 -15.00 0.67
C PHE A 235 -23.18 -14.89 1.43
N SER A 236 -23.19 -14.40 2.67
CA SER A 236 -24.44 -14.13 3.39
C SER A 236 -25.19 -12.92 2.80
N ARG A 237 -26.50 -12.90 3.06
CA ARG A 237 -27.38 -11.75 2.86
C ARG A 237 -27.19 -10.68 3.94
N ASP A 238 -26.53 -11.02 5.04
CA ASP A 238 -26.28 -10.13 6.17
C ASP A 238 -25.42 -8.91 5.78
N PRO A 239 -25.58 -7.79 6.51
CA PRO A 239 -24.68 -6.66 6.36
C PRO A 239 -23.23 -7.11 6.49
N ARG A 240 -22.38 -6.64 5.59
CA ARG A 240 -20.98 -7.05 5.55
C ARG A 240 -20.29 -6.68 6.86
N ARG A 241 -19.52 -7.60 7.40
CA ARG A 241 -18.70 -7.40 8.60
C ARG A 241 -17.28 -7.88 8.34
N TYR A 242 -16.33 -6.96 8.47
CA TYR A 242 -14.91 -7.29 8.45
C TYR A 242 -14.32 -7.00 9.82
N TYR A 243 -13.58 -7.96 10.35
CA TYR A 243 -13.03 -7.93 11.70
C TYR A 243 -11.52 -7.89 11.63
N PHE A 244 -10.89 -7.05 12.43
CA PHE A 244 -9.45 -7.10 12.66
C PHE A 244 -9.16 -6.66 14.10
N GLN A 245 -8.05 -7.15 14.65
CA GLN A 245 -7.56 -6.72 15.95
C GLN A 245 -6.26 -5.95 15.77
N TYR A 246 -6.09 -4.87 16.52
CA TYR A 246 -4.86 -4.07 16.51
C TYR A 246 -4.61 -3.50 17.90
N SER A 247 -3.39 -3.65 18.41
CA SER A 247 -3.01 -3.19 19.76
C SER A 247 -3.99 -3.64 20.86
N GLY A 248 -4.46 -4.89 20.78
CA GLY A 248 -5.42 -5.46 21.73
C GLY A 248 -6.89 -5.06 21.51
N LEU A 249 -7.17 -4.03 20.72
CA LEU A 249 -8.54 -3.54 20.45
C LEU A 249 -9.17 -4.26 19.25
N GLU A 250 -10.48 -4.52 19.33
CA GLU A 250 -11.25 -5.09 18.23
C GLU A 250 -11.83 -3.98 17.34
N PHE A 251 -11.64 -4.10 16.03
CA PHE A 251 -12.17 -3.19 15.03
C PHE A 251 -13.08 -3.93 14.06
N VAL A 252 -14.22 -3.31 13.75
CA VAL A 252 -15.23 -3.89 12.87
C VAL A 252 -15.67 -2.88 11.82
N TRP A 253 -15.51 -3.25 10.55
CA TRP A 253 -16.18 -2.58 9.45
C TRP A 253 -17.58 -3.15 9.27
N LYS A 254 -18.61 -2.39 9.66
CA LYS A 254 -20.02 -2.80 9.61
C LYS A 254 -20.74 -2.19 8.41
N GLY A 255 -21.50 -2.98 7.66
CA GLY A 255 -22.43 -2.49 6.64
C GLY A 255 -23.54 -1.65 7.25
N THR A 256 -23.71 -0.40 6.80
CA THR A 256 -24.70 0.56 7.32
C THR A 256 -25.92 0.75 6.41
N GLY A 257 -25.86 0.24 5.19
CA GLY A 257 -26.97 0.32 4.24
C GLY A 257 -26.55 -0.08 2.84
N THR A 258 -27.52 -0.55 2.06
CA THR A 258 -27.32 -0.91 0.66
C THR A 258 -27.74 0.26 -0.23
N VAL A 259 -26.86 0.74 -1.10
CA VAL A 259 -27.29 1.65 -2.18
C VAL A 259 -28.18 0.84 -3.12
N LYS A 260 -29.44 1.25 -3.26
CA LYS A 260 -30.36 0.63 -4.23
C LYS A 260 -29.84 0.92 -5.63
N GLU A 261 -29.37 -0.12 -6.32
CA GLU A 261 -29.10 -0.05 -7.76
C GLU A 261 -30.39 -0.42 -8.49
N THR A 262 -30.94 0.52 -9.28
CA THR A 262 -32.25 0.38 -9.96
C THR A 262 -32.24 -0.59 -11.14
N ARG A 263 -31.09 -1.17 -11.48
CA ARG A 263 -30.95 -2.11 -12.61
C ARG A 263 -31.34 -3.53 -12.21
N THR A 264 -31.76 -4.33 -13.19
CA THR A 264 -32.23 -5.72 -13.02
C THR A 264 -31.23 -6.67 -12.33
N CYS A 265 -29.93 -6.37 -12.37
CA CYS A 265 -28.89 -7.13 -11.65
C CYS A 265 -28.51 -6.55 -10.28
N GLY A 266 -29.19 -5.50 -9.80
CA GLY A 266 -28.88 -4.79 -8.55
C GLY A 266 -28.96 -5.68 -7.30
N PHE A 267 -29.77 -6.76 -7.35
CA PHE A 267 -29.87 -7.74 -6.28
C PHE A 267 -28.52 -8.43 -5.97
N TRP A 268 -27.70 -8.68 -6.99
CA TRP A 268 -26.39 -9.34 -6.88
C TRP A 268 -25.23 -8.36 -6.67
N LEU A 269 -25.47 -7.07 -6.90
CA LEU A 269 -24.44 -6.02 -6.95
C LEU A 269 -24.63 -4.94 -5.89
N LYS A 270 -25.20 -5.28 -4.73
CA LYS A 270 -25.39 -4.34 -3.61
C LYS A 270 -24.07 -3.63 -3.26
N TYR A 271 -24.03 -2.32 -3.50
CA TYR A 271 -23.00 -1.45 -2.93
C TYR A 271 -23.36 -1.22 -1.47
N ASN A 272 -22.37 -1.37 -0.58
CA ASN A 272 -22.59 -1.14 0.84
C ASN A 272 -21.76 0.05 1.29
N HIS A 273 -22.43 0.95 2.01
CA HIS A 273 -21.73 1.87 2.89
C HIS A 273 -21.23 1.08 4.09
N LEU A 274 -20.02 1.39 4.55
CA LEU A 274 -19.40 0.75 5.70
C LEU A 274 -19.11 1.81 6.75
N LYS A 275 -19.28 1.48 8.03
CA LYS A 275 -18.75 2.25 9.16
C LYS A 275 -17.63 1.46 9.82
N LEU A 276 -16.53 2.10 10.13
CA LEU A 276 -15.50 1.55 11.00
C LEU A 276 -15.87 1.88 12.44
N VAL A 277 -15.96 0.86 13.28
CA VAL A 277 -16.13 1.01 14.72
C VAL A 277 -15.01 0.28 15.45
N ALA A 278 -14.43 0.92 16.47
CA ALA A 278 -13.64 0.25 17.50
C ALA A 278 -14.56 -0.18 18.64
N ARG A 279 -14.36 -1.38 19.15
CA ARG A 279 -15.01 -1.91 20.35
C ARG A 279 -14.09 -1.75 21.54
N LEU A 280 -14.57 -1.03 22.55
CA LEU A 280 -13.84 -0.69 23.75
C LEU A 280 -14.39 -1.50 24.94
N PRO A 281 -13.51 -1.96 25.85
CA PRO A 281 -13.97 -2.51 27.11
C PRO A 281 -14.61 -1.40 27.95
N ILE A 282 -15.87 -1.58 28.37
CA ILE A 282 -16.48 -0.72 29.40
C ILE A 282 -15.74 -1.03 30.72
N SER A 283 -15.34 0.00 31.46
CA SER A 283 -14.45 0.01 32.63
C SER A 283 -14.33 -1.31 33.42
N GLN A 284 -13.12 -1.65 33.86
CA GLN A 284 -12.73 -2.90 34.55
C GLN A 284 -13.63 -3.32 35.73
N ASP A 285 -14.41 -2.40 36.30
CA ASP A 285 -15.27 -2.68 37.45
C ASP A 285 -16.56 -3.43 37.08
N SER A 286 -17.00 -3.41 35.82
CA SER A 286 -18.13 -4.24 35.38
C SER A 286 -17.61 -5.54 34.76
N LYS A 287 -17.86 -6.67 35.44
CA LYS A 287 -17.76 -8.01 34.85
C LYS A 287 -18.71 -8.10 33.65
N ALA A 288 -18.23 -7.72 32.47
CA ALA A 288 -18.98 -7.79 31.24
C ALA A 288 -19.14 -9.26 30.83
N GLU A 289 -20.26 -9.88 31.20
CA GLU A 289 -20.60 -11.25 30.77
C GLU A 289 -21.22 -11.29 29.37
N SER A 290 -21.57 -10.13 28.78
CA SER A 290 -22.29 -10.06 27.51
C SER A 290 -21.58 -9.22 26.44
N GLU A 291 -21.57 -9.69 25.18
CA GLU A 291 -21.04 -8.95 24.01
C GLU A 291 -21.80 -7.62 23.76
N SER A 292 -22.98 -7.46 24.37
CA SER A 292 -23.79 -6.23 24.34
C SER A 292 -23.21 -5.08 25.17
N ASP A 293 -22.28 -5.36 26.09
CA ASP A 293 -21.72 -4.36 27.02
C ASP A 293 -20.40 -3.76 26.51
N MET A 294 -20.12 -3.78 25.22
CA MET A 294 -18.94 -3.07 24.66
C MET A 294 -19.33 -1.70 24.12
N MET A 295 -18.57 -0.67 24.49
CA MET A 295 -18.74 0.67 23.94
C MET A 295 -18.20 0.70 22.51
N GLU A 296 -19.01 1.16 21.55
CA GLU A 296 -18.59 1.29 20.15
C GLU A 296 -18.28 2.75 19.80
N VAL A 297 -17.05 2.99 19.32
CA VAL A 297 -16.62 4.31 18.83
C VAL A 297 -16.50 4.28 17.32
N CYS A 298 -17.25 5.13 16.63
CA CYS A 298 -17.18 5.25 15.18
C CYS A 298 -15.93 6.04 14.77
N LEU A 299 -15.07 5.43 13.96
CA LEU A 299 -13.79 6.02 13.54
C LEU A 299 -13.78 6.50 12.10
N GLY A 300 -14.76 6.09 11.31
CA GLY A 300 -14.85 6.50 9.92
C GLY A 300 -15.98 5.81 9.17
N LYS A 301 -16.16 6.27 7.94
CA LYS A 301 -17.22 5.84 7.04
C LYS A 301 -16.67 5.71 5.63
N TYR A 302 -16.98 4.59 4.98
CA TYR A 302 -16.76 4.41 3.56
C TYR A 302 -18.09 4.50 2.82
N THR A 303 -18.18 5.46 1.92
CA THR A 303 -19.34 5.69 1.06
C THR A 303 -19.02 5.23 -0.36
N SER A 304 -19.51 4.05 -0.75
CA SER A 304 -19.38 3.57 -2.14
C SER A 304 -20.21 4.43 -3.10
N SER A 305 -19.65 4.77 -4.28
CA SER A 305 -20.38 5.40 -5.38
C SER A 305 -20.67 4.40 -6.51
N VAL A 306 -21.82 4.59 -7.18
CA VAL A 306 -22.26 3.80 -8.35
C VAL A 306 -21.59 4.29 -9.65
N ALA A 307 -20.68 5.27 -9.57
CA ALA A 307 -20.02 5.85 -10.74
C ALA A 307 -19.27 4.80 -11.58
N LYS A 308 -19.16 5.08 -12.90
CA LYS A 308 -18.51 4.22 -13.91
C LYS A 308 -17.08 3.80 -13.52
N PHE A 309 -16.37 4.66 -12.78
CA PHE A 309 -15.00 4.43 -12.32
C PHE A 309 -14.91 3.77 -10.94
N LYS A 310 -16.06 3.41 -10.32
CA LYS A 310 -16.18 2.74 -9.03
C LYS A 310 -15.31 3.44 -7.97
N CYS A 311 -15.55 4.74 -7.83
CA CYS A 311 -15.01 5.53 -6.74
C CYS A 311 -15.85 5.34 -5.47
N GLY A 312 -15.27 5.70 -4.34
CA GLY A 312 -15.98 5.87 -3.09
C GLY A 312 -15.24 6.93 -2.28
N VAL A 313 -15.89 7.44 -1.26
CA VAL A 313 -15.30 8.42 -0.33
C VAL A 313 -15.04 7.69 0.98
N LEU A 314 -13.80 7.75 1.46
CA LEU A 314 -13.42 7.28 2.79
C LEU A 314 -13.26 8.51 3.67
N GLU A 315 -14.18 8.67 4.62
CA GLU A 315 -14.16 9.72 5.63
C GLU A 315 -13.61 9.11 6.92
N LEU A 316 -12.47 9.60 7.39
CA LEU A 316 -11.90 9.20 8.68
C LEU A 316 -12.12 10.31 9.69
N TYR A 317 -12.57 9.95 10.89
CA TYR A 317 -12.85 10.88 11.97
C TYR A 317 -11.60 11.04 12.82
N ASP A 318 -10.65 11.84 12.31
CA ASP A 318 -9.30 12.01 12.88
C ASP A 318 -9.33 12.31 14.39
N GLY A 319 -10.27 13.15 14.85
CA GLY A 319 -10.44 13.45 16.28
C GLY A 319 -10.89 12.26 17.13
N ALA A 320 -11.71 11.34 16.58
CA ALA A 320 -12.09 10.12 17.28
C ALA A 320 -10.94 9.11 17.32
N ILE A 321 -10.16 9.03 16.24
CA ILE A 321 -8.95 8.19 16.17
C ILE A 321 -7.89 8.70 17.16
N TRP A 322 -7.71 10.02 17.26
CA TRP A 322 -6.79 10.62 18.23
C TRP A 322 -7.15 10.28 19.67
N ARG A 323 -8.41 10.46 20.07
CA ARG A 323 -8.87 10.12 21.44
C ARG A 323 -8.66 8.65 21.74
N LEU A 324 -8.98 7.77 20.78
CA LEU A 324 -8.75 6.33 20.90
C LEU A 324 -7.27 6.01 21.15
N LEU A 325 -6.37 6.62 20.36
CA LEU A 325 -4.93 6.41 20.50
C LEU A 325 -4.41 6.92 21.85
N LYS A 326 -4.83 8.12 22.27
CA LYS A 326 -4.41 8.72 23.54
C LYS A 326 -4.84 7.88 24.74
N GLU A 327 -6.07 7.37 24.71
CA GLU A 327 -6.68 6.67 25.86
C GLU A 327 -6.28 5.20 25.93
N PHE A 328 -6.22 4.49 24.79
CA PHE A 328 -6.04 3.03 24.76
C PHE A 328 -4.70 2.57 24.16
N CYS A 329 -3.97 3.44 23.46
CA CYS A 329 -2.70 3.10 22.80
C CYS A 329 -1.60 4.16 23.03
N PRO A 330 -1.32 4.60 24.28
CA PRO A 330 -0.45 5.73 24.54
C PRO A 330 0.96 5.54 23.95
N GLY A 331 1.51 4.32 23.98
CA GLY A 331 2.84 4.02 23.43
C GLY A 331 2.96 4.08 21.91
N THR A 332 1.87 4.34 21.18
CA THR A 332 1.89 4.50 19.70
C THR A 332 1.87 5.95 19.25
N VAL A 333 1.66 6.88 20.18
CA VAL A 333 1.71 8.33 19.90
C VAL A 333 3.18 8.76 20.05
N PRO A 334 3.77 9.45 19.05
CA PRO A 334 5.13 9.96 19.18
C PRO A 334 5.29 10.88 20.39
N ASP A 335 6.38 10.76 21.15
CA ASP A 335 6.63 11.58 22.36
C ASP A 335 6.81 13.08 22.06
N ASP A 336 7.12 13.44 20.81
CA ASP A 336 7.42 14.81 20.39
C ASP A 336 6.21 15.77 20.41
N PHE A 337 5.05 15.34 20.89
CA PHE A 337 3.90 16.23 21.05
C PHE A 337 4.00 16.96 22.39
N PRO A 338 4.04 18.31 22.39
CA PRO A 338 3.82 19.06 23.62
C PRO A 338 2.42 18.74 24.11
N ILE A 339 2.33 17.81 25.06
CA ILE A 339 1.12 17.60 25.84
C ILE A 339 1.04 18.85 26.69
N GLU A 340 0.19 19.80 26.30
CA GLU A 340 -0.23 20.83 27.23
C GLU A 340 -0.98 20.14 28.36
N ASP A 341 -0.24 19.77 29.41
CA ASP A 341 -0.82 19.49 30.71
C ASP A 341 -1.52 20.77 31.13
N GLY A 342 -2.85 20.80 30.95
CA GLY A 342 -3.75 21.92 31.19
C GLY A 342 -3.86 22.34 32.66
N ASN A 343 -2.76 22.28 33.41
CA ASN A 343 -2.67 22.61 34.83
C ASN A 343 -1.79 23.83 35.11
N LYS A 344 -1.36 24.57 34.08
CA LYS A 344 -0.83 25.93 34.30
C LYS A 344 -2.00 26.88 34.53
N LYS A 345 -2.30 27.16 35.80
CA LYS A 345 -3.16 28.28 36.23
C LYS A 345 -2.71 29.54 35.48
N ALA A 346 -3.56 30.02 34.58
CA ALA A 346 -3.37 31.27 33.88
C ALA A 346 -3.63 32.43 34.85
N ASP A 347 -2.60 33.19 35.16
CA ASP A 347 -2.74 34.54 35.68
C ASP A 347 -3.07 35.47 34.49
N VAL A 348 -4.36 35.80 34.39
CA VAL A 348 -5.02 37.07 34.02
C VAL A 348 -4.37 37.99 32.96
N ASP A 349 -5.19 38.29 31.93
CA ASP A 349 -5.16 39.42 30.95
C ASP A 349 -4.38 39.29 29.61
N SER A 350 -4.84 38.43 28.70
CA SER A 350 -4.49 38.53 27.25
C SER A 350 -5.61 38.02 26.31
N ASP A 351 -6.68 38.81 26.16
CA ASP A 351 -7.95 38.39 25.55
C ASP A 351 -8.01 38.47 24.00
N ARG A 352 -6.88 38.43 23.28
CA ARG A 352 -6.90 38.64 21.80
C ARG A 352 -5.92 37.83 20.94
N SER A 353 -5.04 37.01 21.51
CA SER A 353 -4.07 36.21 20.73
C SER A 353 -4.39 34.72 20.62
N GLU A 354 -5.27 34.16 21.45
CA GLU A 354 -5.36 32.69 21.64
C GLU A 354 -6.07 31.92 20.51
N LYS A 355 -6.94 32.55 19.71
CA LYS A 355 -7.74 31.83 18.70
C LYS A 355 -6.96 31.36 17.47
N VAL A 356 -5.82 31.98 17.17
CA VAL A 356 -5.00 31.60 16.00
C VAL A 356 -4.21 30.31 16.29
N ASP A 357 -3.86 30.08 17.55
CA ASP A 357 -3.02 28.95 17.95
C ASP A 357 -3.81 27.64 18.04
N GLU A 358 -5.08 27.69 18.41
CA GLU A 358 -5.93 26.50 18.59
C GLU A 358 -6.19 25.74 17.27
N ALA A 359 -6.38 26.47 16.16
CA ALA A 359 -6.59 25.88 14.84
C ALA A 359 -5.32 25.22 14.29
N ALA A 360 -4.16 25.86 14.50
CA ALA A 360 -2.86 25.32 14.12
C ALA A 360 -2.52 24.06 14.91
N LEU A 361 -2.80 24.05 16.23
CA LEU A 361 -2.64 22.89 17.09
C LEU A 361 -3.51 21.71 16.62
N LEU A 362 -4.78 21.96 16.29
CA LEU A 362 -5.68 20.93 15.77
C LEU A 362 -5.19 20.36 14.42
N GLU A 363 -4.69 21.20 13.52
CA GLU A 363 -4.13 20.75 12.25
C GLU A 363 -2.87 19.88 12.47
N GLN A 364 -2.00 20.27 13.40
CA GLN A 364 -0.83 19.48 13.78
C GLN A 364 -1.23 18.12 14.38
N GLN A 365 -2.26 18.08 15.24
CA GLN A 365 -2.83 16.84 15.78
C GLN A 365 -3.41 15.94 14.67
N ILE A 366 -4.11 16.52 13.70
CA ILE A 366 -4.63 15.75 12.55
C ILE A 366 -3.49 15.17 11.72
N GLN A 367 -2.44 15.96 11.47
CA GLN A 367 -1.28 15.49 10.73
C GLN A 367 -0.52 14.39 11.48
N SER A 368 -0.46 14.45 12.81
CA SER A 368 0.17 13.41 13.62
C SER A 368 -0.58 12.09 13.54
N VAL A 369 -1.91 12.13 13.70
CA VAL A 369 -2.80 10.96 13.58
C VAL A 369 -2.57 10.25 12.26
N LYS A 370 -2.48 10.99 11.14
CA LYS A 370 -2.27 10.42 9.80
C LYS A 370 -0.95 9.68 9.63
N ARG A 371 0.06 10.06 10.40
CA ARG A 371 1.37 9.38 10.41
C ARG A 371 1.39 8.14 11.30
N THR A 372 0.39 7.96 12.16
CA THR A 372 0.33 6.79 13.06
C THR A 372 0.13 5.50 12.31
N ARG A 373 0.62 4.42 12.92
CA ARG A 373 0.49 3.06 12.41
C ARG A 373 -0.97 2.61 12.33
N LEU A 374 -1.78 2.95 13.33
CA LEU A 374 -3.22 2.65 13.32
C LEU A 374 -3.90 3.26 12.09
N TYR A 375 -3.57 4.51 11.73
CA TYR A 375 -4.14 5.15 10.54
C TYR A 375 -3.80 4.39 9.26
N GLN A 376 -2.54 3.95 9.12
CA GLN A 376 -2.09 3.13 8.00
C GLN A 376 -2.85 1.79 7.94
N VAL A 377 -3.09 1.14 9.09
CA VAL A 377 -3.90 -0.09 9.20
C VAL A 377 -5.34 0.16 8.78
N ILE A 378 -5.96 1.25 9.23
CA ILE A 378 -7.33 1.63 8.86
C ILE A 378 -7.44 1.81 7.35
N VAL A 379 -6.51 2.54 6.73
CA VAL A 379 -6.49 2.73 5.27
C VAL A 379 -6.23 1.42 4.55
N ALA A 380 -5.29 0.58 5.01
CA ALA A 380 -5.00 -0.72 4.42
C ALA A 380 -6.22 -1.65 4.46
N THR A 381 -6.92 -1.74 5.60
CA THR A 381 -8.14 -2.54 5.74
C THR A 381 -9.26 -2.00 4.86
N ALA A 382 -9.42 -0.68 4.75
CA ALA A 382 -10.34 -0.05 3.80
C ALA A 382 -10.06 -0.48 2.35
N MET A 383 -8.79 -0.46 1.93
CA MET A 383 -8.39 -0.91 0.61
C MET A 383 -8.68 -2.40 0.38
N CYS A 384 -8.45 -3.26 1.38
CA CYS A 384 -8.78 -4.69 1.30
C CYS A 384 -10.26 -4.92 1.00
N MET A 385 -11.15 -4.24 1.71
CA MET A 385 -12.58 -4.36 1.49
C MET A 385 -12.97 -3.90 0.08
N ILE A 386 -12.47 -2.74 -0.37
CA ILE A 386 -12.74 -2.20 -1.70
C ILE A 386 -12.29 -3.19 -2.79
N LEU A 387 -11.13 -3.81 -2.60
CA LEU A 387 -10.56 -4.81 -3.52
C LEU A 387 -11.37 -6.11 -3.52
N GLY A 388 -11.67 -6.68 -2.35
CA GLY A 388 -12.47 -7.90 -2.25
C GLY A 388 -13.82 -7.75 -2.91
N GLU A 389 -14.45 -6.58 -2.71
CA GLU A 389 -15.70 -6.21 -3.35
C GLU A 389 -15.60 -6.14 -4.87
N LYS A 390 -14.54 -5.50 -5.37
CA LYS A 390 -14.29 -5.43 -6.81
C LYS A 390 -14.11 -6.83 -7.39
N GLN A 391 -13.28 -7.66 -6.76
CA GLN A 391 -12.96 -8.99 -7.24
C GLN A 391 -14.18 -9.92 -7.17
N LYS A 392 -14.98 -9.88 -6.10
CA LYS A 392 -16.25 -10.60 -5.99
C LYS A 392 -17.18 -10.30 -7.16
N ARG A 393 -17.38 -9.01 -7.49
CA ARG A 393 -18.22 -8.63 -8.63
C ARG A 393 -17.66 -9.08 -9.96
N GLU A 394 -16.34 -9.04 -10.14
CA GLU A 394 -15.69 -9.54 -11.36
C GLU A 394 -15.88 -11.05 -11.52
N THR A 395 -15.76 -11.81 -10.42
CA THR A 395 -16.00 -13.26 -10.44
C THR A 395 -17.46 -13.59 -10.71
N ILE A 396 -18.41 -12.91 -10.07
CA ILE A 396 -19.85 -13.13 -10.32
C ILE A 396 -20.20 -12.84 -11.79
N ARG A 397 -19.69 -11.73 -12.36
CA ARG A 397 -19.90 -11.43 -13.79
C ARG A 397 -19.38 -12.56 -14.68
N LYS A 398 -18.17 -13.05 -14.43
CA LYS A 398 -17.59 -14.16 -15.20
C LYS A 398 -18.42 -15.44 -15.09
N ILE A 399 -18.92 -15.77 -13.90
CA ILE A 399 -19.79 -16.93 -13.71
C ILE A 399 -21.08 -16.78 -14.52
N ILE A 400 -21.73 -15.62 -14.48
CA ILE A 400 -22.95 -15.35 -15.25
C ILE A 400 -22.68 -15.42 -16.76
N GLU A 401 -21.59 -14.83 -17.23
CA GLU A 401 -21.17 -14.88 -18.64
C GLU A 401 -20.94 -16.31 -19.12
N LEU A 402 -20.30 -17.15 -18.30
CA LEU A 402 -20.08 -18.57 -18.60
C LEU A 402 -21.42 -19.33 -18.69
N LEU A 403 -22.30 -19.19 -17.69
CA LEU A 403 -23.61 -19.86 -17.69
C LEU A 403 -24.50 -19.42 -18.85
N ALA A 404 -24.48 -18.13 -19.20
CA ALA A 404 -25.23 -17.61 -20.34
C ALA A 404 -24.70 -18.13 -21.68
N SER A 405 -23.39 -18.37 -21.79
CA SER A 405 -22.78 -18.93 -23.00
C SER A 405 -23.09 -20.41 -23.22
N GLU A 406 -23.23 -21.19 -22.13
CA GLU A 406 -23.52 -22.63 -22.18
C GLU A 406 -25.02 -22.91 -22.42
N GLY A 407 -25.92 -22.04 -21.94
CA GLY A 407 -27.37 -22.19 -22.12
C GLY A 407 -27.91 -21.91 -23.54
N GLY A 408 -27.09 -21.41 -24.45
CA GLY A 408 -27.49 -21.08 -25.84
C GLY A 408 -27.38 -22.23 -26.85
N GLY A 409 -26.93 -23.42 -26.43
CA GLY A 409 -26.60 -24.53 -27.34
C GLY A 409 -27.60 -25.69 -27.42
N ALA A 410 -28.73 -25.65 -26.69
CA ALA A 410 -29.67 -26.79 -26.62
C ALA A 410 -30.96 -26.61 -27.45
N GLY A 411 -30.97 -25.66 -28.40
CA GLY A 411 -32.08 -25.47 -29.34
C GLY A 411 -31.60 -25.54 -30.77
N ASN A 412 -31.37 -26.74 -31.28
CA ASN A 412 -31.33 -27.07 -32.71
C ASN A 412 -31.97 -28.43 -32.93
#